data_AF-A0A9P6V942-F1
#
_entry.id   AF-A0A9P6V942-F1
#
_cell.length_a   1.000
_cell.length_b   1.000
_cell.length_c   1.000
_cell.angle_alpha   90.00
_cell.angle_beta   90.00
_cell.angle_gamma   90.00
#
_symmetry.space_group_name_H-M   'P 1'
#
loop_
_entity.id
_entity.type
_entity.pdbx_description
1 polymer ?
#
loop_
_entity_poly.entity_id
_entity_poly.type
_entity_poly.pdbx_seq_one_letter_code
_entity_poly.pdbx_strand_id
1 'polypeptide(L)'
;MKVFILSCLLAVASVQSIAAQVLIAPESANATTSDALLRSTATPVTTLSSVHVLAENDLEIGGAKYPFIILPDTHSGALSAHTCQKLGEKLYTVQDNALLSVQKMLGQHASKQTQFYISSTDASSCSILTMANGVASINHKAACNASLPALCSNTNTKGSTVTVQASLGRLTGLRDRHGFRFNGIRYAQPPTGNRRFGAPVPITSRWYNSVDATKFGSMCPQPAGGSDDCLFLNVFTPKLNAGKTDLLPVMFYIHGGSFINGAGSDPSFDGANMASRGQVVVVTINYRLGVFGFFERVDAGISRSTIPGNQGVRDQLLALKWVQDNIASFGGDPRQVTAFGESAGGHSIRALLSMPVAAKGLFRAAISQSDPLDIPFNTPKSASQVVSGGIMKLLGCKDKDINCMRSKNTTEIIRAQTVLVSQAIALAPEESFMELIKPTVDGILIKDQFDQLIAGKNGGVVKVPFMVGTMKNEGDGFLPSLGQSAPVNDVVFGITADAFLGYQRAMITAAYNLYPVNDSIPDATRIAEGLLASDYLWVCPTQFHTKAWASQVGTPLYHYQFQRAYTPTRPVSDICQGGNPNPTNKSSDEYPAWPLYDASKQSIYMFDLKPTISTGGVRPQFCGFMDQVLKYDFQLYV
;
A
#
# COMPACT_ATOMS: atom_id res chain seq x y z
N MET A 1 35.89 9.68 28.89
CA MET A 1 34.66 10.38 29.32
C MET A 1 34.50 11.78 28.71
N LYS A 2 35.44 12.72 28.86
CA LYS A 2 35.31 14.08 28.25
C LYS A 2 35.36 14.09 26.72
N VAL A 3 36.13 13.19 26.09
CA VAL A 3 36.17 13.04 24.62
C VAL A 3 34.85 12.44 24.09
N PHE A 4 34.26 11.48 24.80
CA PHE A 4 32.96 10.85 24.45
C PHE A 4 31.78 11.84 24.53
N ILE A 5 31.81 12.77 25.50
CA ILE A 5 30.81 13.83 25.64
C ILE A 5 30.94 14.87 24.51
N LEU A 6 32.18 15.15 24.07
CA LEU A 6 32.42 16.06 22.94
C LEU A 6 31.98 15.45 21.60
N SER A 7 32.16 14.13 21.41
CA SER A 7 31.63 13.39 20.25
C SER A 7 30.10 13.38 20.21
N CYS A 8 29.44 13.24 21.37
CA CYS A 8 27.98 13.33 21.47
C CYS A 8 27.48 14.75 21.19
N LEU A 9 28.17 15.80 21.64
CA LEU A 9 27.79 17.19 21.37
C LEU A 9 27.98 17.59 19.89
N LEU A 10 29.02 17.06 19.24
CA LEU A 10 29.26 17.25 17.80
C LEU A 10 28.26 16.46 16.94
N ALA A 11 27.87 15.25 17.36
CA ALA A 11 26.81 14.47 16.71
C ALA A 11 25.42 15.13 16.87
N VAL A 12 25.13 15.75 18.02
CA VAL A 12 23.88 16.49 18.21
C VAL A 12 23.85 17.78 17.37
N ALA A 13 24.98 18.46 17.18
CA ALA A 13 25.08 19.66 16.35
C ALA A 13 24.99 19.36 14.83
N SER A 14 25.53 18.23 14.37
CA SER A 14 25.38 17.78 12.98
C SER A 14 23.96 17.26 12.70
N VAL A 15 23.32 16.56 13.65
CA VAL A 15 21.94 16.08 13.51
C VAL A 15 20.91 17.22 13.58
N GLN A 16 21.16 18.29 14.36
CA GLN A 16 20.33 19.50 14.33
C GLN A 16 20.40 20.27 12.99
N SER A 17 21.51 20.13 12.26
CA SER A 17 21.69 20.73 10.93
C SER A 17 21.09 19.86 9.82
N ILE A 18 20.99 18.55 10.02
CA ILE A 18 20.41 17.58 9.06
C ILE A 18 18.88 17.50 9.19
N ALA A 19 18.32 17.71 10.40
CA ALA A 19 16.88 17.86 10.61
C ALA A 19 16.28 19.09 9.88
N ALA A 20 17.13 19.99 9.36
CA ALA A 20 16.74 21.15 8.57
C ALA A 20 16.94 20.97 7.05
N GLN A 21 17.44 19.82 6.57
CA GLN A 21 17.68 19.58 5.14
C GLN A 21 16.85 18.46 4.51
N VAL A 22 15.89 17.88 5.24
CA VAL A 22 14.65 17.36 4.63
C VAL A 22 13.64 18.50 4.52
N LEU A 23 14.10 19.64 4.02
CA LEU A 23 13.23 20.55 3.29
C LEU A 23 13.14 19.95 1.91
N ILE A 24 11.99 19.34 1.61
CA ILE A 24 11.45 19.36 0.25
C ILE A 24 11.65 20.81 -0.18
N ALA A 25 12.57 21.05 -1.12
CA ALA A 25 12.60 22.32 -1.81
C ALA A 25 11.16 22.55 -2.24
N PRO A 26 10.49 23.63 -1.80
CA PRO A 26 9.29 24.02 -2.49
C PRO A 26 9.81 24.40 -3.87
N GLU A 27 9.77 23.47 -4.81
CA GLU A 27 9.32 23.89 -6.11
C GLU A 27 8.00 24.57 -5.79
N SER A 28 8.07 25.90 -5.81
CA SER A 28 6.96 26.73 -6.14
C SER A 28 6.34 26.10 -7.38
N ALA A 29 5.41 25.17 -7.14
CA ALA A 29 4.14 25.22 -7.78
C ALA A 29 3.68 26.66 -7.56
N ASN A 30 4.09 27.53 -8.49
CA ASN A 30 3.12 28.31 -9.21
C ASN A 30 2.01 27.32 -9.58
N ALA A 31 1.12 27.10 -8.61
CA ALA A 31 -0.27 26.91 -8.86
C ALA A 31 -0.64 28.12 -9.71
N THR A 32 -0.39 27.99 -11.02
CA THR A 32 -1.26 28.59 -11.99
C THR A 32 -2.62 28.07 -11.58
N THR A 33 -3.32 28.98 -10.91
CA THR A 33 -4.74 28.91 -10.60
C THR A 33 -5.48 28.48 -11.85
N SER A 34 -5.65 27.18 -12.03
CA SER A 34 -6.53 26.60 -13.05
C SER A 34 -7.38 25.43 -12.51
N ASP A 35 -7.09 24.91 -11.31
CA ASP A 35 -7.95 23.92 -10.63
C ASP A 35 -9.15 24.51 -9.87
N ALA A 36 -9.34 25.82 -9.95
CA ALA A 36 -10.51 26.52 -9.42
C ALA A 36 -11.54 26.83 -10.51
N LEU A 37 -11.93 25.86 -11.33
CA LEU A 37 -13.08 26.00 -12.24
C LEU A 37 -13.70 24.65 -12.66
N LEU A 38 -13.92 23.75 -11.72
CA LEU A 38 -14.91 22.68 -11.86
C LEU A 38 -16.21 23.07 -11.14
N ARG A 39 -16.80 24.21 -11.54
CA ARG A 39 -18.26 24.41 -11.45
C ARG A 39 -18.89 23.87 -12.74
N SER A 40 -18.65 22.59 -13.01
CA SER A 40 -19.44 21.86 -13.99
C SER A 40 -20.68 21.37 -13.25
N THR A 41 -21.84 21.84 -13.71
CA THR A 41 -23.18 21.52 -13.21
C THR A 41 -23.26 20.05 -12.81
N ALA A 42 -23.39 19.77 -11.50
CA ALA A 42 -23.72 18.44 -11.03
C ALA A 42 -25.00 18.00 -11.75
N THR A 43 -24.92 16.93 -12.54
CA THR A 43 -26.12 16.33 -13.12
C THR A 43 -27.06 15.97 -11.95
N PRO A 44 -28.33 16.40 -11.98
CA PRO A 44 -29.28 16.05 -10.95
C PRO A 44 -29.33 14.54 -10.79
N VAL A 45 -29.47 14.13 -9.54
CA VAL A 45 -29.55 12.74 -9.07
C VAL A 45 -30.25 11.84 -10.07
N THR A 46 -29.46 11.12 -10.86
CA THR A 46 -29.89 9.84 -11.37
C THR A 46 -29.06 8.85 -10.57
N THR A 47 -29.73 8.02 -9.77
CA THR A 47 -29.13 6.76 -9.33
C THR A 47 -28.62 6.09 -10.59
N LEU A 48 -27.31 6.13 -10.80
CA LEU A 48 -26.72 5.48 -11.94
C LEU A 48 -27.09 4.00 -11.87
N SER A 49 -27.62 3.48 -12.96
CA SER A 49 -27.68 2.03 -13.20
C SER A 49 -26.28 1.43 -13.09
N SER A 50 -26.16 0.11 -13.15
CA SER A 50 -24.83 -0.50 -13.18
C SER A 50 -24.00 0.12 -14.34
N VAL A 51 -22.75 0.45 -14.08
CA VAL A 51 -21.83 1.04 -15.08
C VAL A 51 -20.45 0.44 -14.90
N HIS A 52 -19.79 0.13 -16.01
CA HIS A 52 -18.45 -0.45 -16.02
C HIS A 52 -17.60 0.22 -17.10
N VAL A 53 -16.56 0.93 -16.69
CA VAL A 53 -15.55 1.52 -17.58
C VAL A 53 -14.54 0.46 -17.97
N LEU A 54 -14.37 0.26 -19.28
CA LEU A 54 -13.28 -0.54 -19.84
C LEU A 54 -12.37 0.37 -20.65
N ALA A 55 -11.08 0.11 -20.55
CA ALA A 55 -10.06 0.79 -21.33
C ALA A 55 -8.83 -0.11 -21.52
N GLU A 56 -8.17 0.04 -22.66
CA GLU A 56 -6.85 -0.54 -22.86
C GLU A 56 -5.83 0.38 -22.17
N ASN A 57 -5.52 0.06 -20.91
CA ASN A 57 -4.57 0.80 -20.09
C ASN A 57 -3.22 0.05 -20.05
N ASP A 58 -2.35 0.39 -20.99
CA ASP A 58 -0.99 -0.14 -21.11
C ASP A 58 0.04 0.62 -20.27
N LEU A 59 -0.39 1.67 -19.54
CA LEU A 59 0.44 2.62 -18.79
C LEU A 59 1.36 3.47 -19.68
N GLU A 60 1.08 3.57 -21.00
CA GLU A 60 1.85 4.43 -21.90
C GLU A 60 1.54 5.92 -21.74
N ILE A 61 2.52 6.74 -22.12
CA ILE A 61 2.39 8.21 -22.18
C ILE A 61 1.32 8.55 -23.23
N GLY A 62 0.16 9.00 -22.76
CA GLY A 62 -1.03 9.23 -23.59
C GLY A 62 -2.33 8.81 -22.90
N GLY A 63 -2.22 7.89 -21.93
CA GLY A 63 -3.33 7.40 -21.10
C GLY A 63 -4.14 6.27 -21.76
N ALA A 64 -5.26 5.92 -21.13
CA ALA A 64 -6.14 4.84 -21.58
C ALA A 64 -6.54 4.97 -23.06
N LYS A 65 -6.26 3.93 -23.86
CA LYS A 65 -6.67 3.80 -25.25
C LYS A 65 -8.05 3.14 -25.34
N TYR A 66 -8.84 3.56 -26.33
CA TYR A 66 -10.17 3.02 -26.61
C TYR A 66 -11.13 2.93 -25.40
N PRO A 67 -11.22 3.95 -24.53
CA PRO A 67 -12.07 3.86 -23.35
C PRO A 67 -13.56 3.89 -23.73
N PHE A 68 -14.36 3.00 -23.14
CA PHE A 68 -15.81 2.99 -23.26
C PHE A 68 -16.49 2.56 -21.95
N ILE A 69 -17.79 2.86 -21.84
CA ILE A 69 -18.61 2.45 -20.71
C ILE A 69 -19.58 1.37 -21.16
N ILE A 70 -19.64 0.28 -20.40
CA ILE A 70 -20.69 -0.72 -20.52
C ILE A 70 -21.85 -0.31 -19.59
N LEU A 71 -23.04 -0.26 -20.18
CA LEU A 71 -24.33 -0.29 -19.48
C LEU A 71 -24.84 -1.74 -19.54
N PRO A 72 -24.64 -2.55 -18.49
CA PRO A 72 -24.99 -3.97 -18.52
C PRO A 72 -26.49 -4.21 -18.34
N ASP A 73 -27.24 -3.24 -17.81
CA ASP A 73 -28.70 -3.30 -17.71
C ASP A 73 -29.32 -3.23 -19.10
N THR A 74 -30.25 -4.15 -19.38
CA THR A 74 -30.83 -4.32 -20.72
C THR A 74 -31.98 -3.36 -20.98
N HIS A 75 -31.88 -2.55 -22.03
CA HIS A 75 -32.86 -1.54 -22.40
C HIS A 75 -33.06 -1.48 -23.92
N SER A 76 -34.08 -0.73 -24.36
CA SER A 76 -34.24 -0.40 -25.79
C SER A 76 -33.14 0.57 -26.24
N GLY A 77 -32.83 0.60 -27.53
CA GLY A 77 -31.75 1.45 -28.07
C GLY A 77 -31.92 2.94 -27.71
N ALA A 78 -33.16 3.45 -27.75
CA ALA A 78 -33.46 4.83 -27.39
C ALA A 78 -33.21 5.13 -25.89
N LEU A 79 -33.62 4.21 -25.00
CA LEU A 79 -33.39 4.36 -23.56
C LEU A 79 -31.90 4.23 -23.21
N SER A 80 -31.18 3.35 -23.89
CA SER A 80 -29.72 3.22 -23.78
C SER A 80 -29.01 4.50 -24.19
N ALA A 81 -29.37 5.09 -25.34
CA ALA A 81 -28.82 6.37 -25.79
C ALA A 81 -29.09 7.50 -24.79
N HIS A 82 -30.30 7.58 -24.24
CA HIS A 82 -30.65 8.55 -23.21
C HIS A 82 -29.86 8.33 -21.90
N THR A 83 -29.55 7.09 -21.56
CA THR A 83 -28.74 6.76 -20.38
C THR A 83 -27.28 7.17 -20.57
N CYS A 84 -26.70 6.96 -21.76
CA CYS A 84 -25.39 7.52 -22.10
C CYS A 84 -25.37 9.06 -21.98
N GLN A 85 -26.42 9.74 -22.44
CA GLN A 85 -26.51 11.21 -22.34
C GLN A 85 -26.52 11.71 -20.88
N LYS A 86 -27.13 10.98 -19.95
CA LYS A 86 -27.08 11.29 -18.51
C LYS A 86 -25.67 11.21 -17.93
N LEU A 87 -24.81 10.40 -18.53
CA LEU A 87 -23.37 10.33 -18.22
C LEU A 87 -22.55 11.40 -18.95
N GLY A 88 -23.17 12.28 -19.75
CA GLY A 88 -22.48 13.22 -20.62
C GLY A 88 -21.84 12.57 -21.85
N GLU A 89 -22.30 11.37 -22.22
CA GLU A 89 -21.72 10.55 -23.29
C GLU A 89 -22.76 10.21 -24.36
N LYS A 90 -22.33 9.54 -25.44
CA LYS A 90 -23.21 9.04 -26.50
C LYS A 90 -23.04 7.53 -26.63
N LEU A 91 -23.90 6.86 -27.41
CA LEU A 91 -23.60 5.48 -27.79
C LEU A 91 -22.23 5.43 -28.48
N TYR A 92 -21.46 4.38 -28.18
CA TYR A 92 -20.08 4.24 -28.66
C TYR A 92 -20.06 4.02 -30.17
N THR A 93 -19.18 4.71 -30.87
CA THR A 93 -18.91 4.46 -32.29
C THR A 93 -17.65 3.61 -32.38
N VAL A 94 -17.81 2.35 -32.78
CA VAL A 94 -16.66 1.46 -33.02
C VAL A 94 -16.09 1.81 -34.39
N GLN A 95 -14.84 2.28 -34.43
CA GLN A 95 -14.09 2.41 -35.68
C GLN A 95 -13.45 1.06 -36.03
N ASP A 96 -13.31 0.74 -37.32
CA ASP A 96 -12.79 -0.56 -37.78
C ASP A 96 -11.40 -0.88 -37.21
N ASN A 97 -10.54 0.13 -37.09
CA ASN A 97 -9.21 0.01 -36.48
C ASN A 97 -9.23 -0.22 -34.96
N ALA A 98 -10.34 0.08 -34.28
CA ALA A 98 -10.52 -0.11 -32.84
C ALA A 98 -11.28 -1.41 -32.50
N LEU A 99 -11.88 -2.07 -33.50
CA LEU A 99 -12.73 -3.26 -33.30
C LEU A 99 -11.99 -4.41 -32.59
N LEU A 100 -10.71 -4.61 -32.91
CA LEU A 100 -9.89 -5.65 -32.27
C LEU A 100 -9.62 -5.35 -30.79
N SER A 101 -9.32 -4.10 -30.44
CA SER A 101 -9.14 -3.69 -29.04
C SER A 101 -10.45 -3.81 -28.25
N VAL A 102 -11.56 -3.39 -28.84
CA VAL A 102 -12.90 -3.56 -28.24
C VAL A 102 -13.23 -5.04 -28.05
N GLN A 103 -12.96 -5.89 -29.05
CA GLN A 103 -13.15 -7.34 -28.97
C GLN A 103 -12.31 -7.96 -27.85
N LYS A 104 -11.04 -7.57 -27.72
CA LYS A 104 -10.14 -8.04 -26.65
C LYS A 104 -10.67 -7.66 -25.27
N MET A 105 -11.03 -6.39 -25.08
CA MET A 105 -11.58 -5.90 -23.80
C MET A 105 -12.91 -6.57 -23.46
N LEU A 106 -13.85 -6.65 -24.41
CA LEU A 106 -15.12 -7.35 -24.20
C LEU A 106 -14.90 -8.84 -23.98
N GLY A 107 -13.99 -9.51 -24.68
CA GLY A 107 -13.70 -10.93 -24.48
C GLY A 107 -13.15 -11.27 -23.10
N GLN A 108 -12.40 -10.35 -22.48
CA GLN A 108 -11.91 -10.51 -21.10
C GLN A 108 -13.01 -10.35 -20.03
N HIS A 109 -14.13 -9.69 -20.37
CA HIS A 109 -15.16 -9.29 -19.40
C HIS A 109 -16.55 -9.89 -19.64
N ALA A 110 -16.94 -10.06 -20.90
CA ALA A 110 -18.28 -10.45 -21.31
C ALA A 110 -18.44 -11.96 -21.31
N SER A 111 -18.39 -12.58 -20.13
CA SER A 111 -18.65 -14.02 -20.00
C SER A 111 -20.13 -14.41 -20.17
N LYS A 112 -21.05 -13.43 -20.29
CA LYS A 112 -22.50 -13.68 -20.40
C LYS A 112 -23.25 -12.86 -21.44
N GLN A 113 -22.74 -11.70 -21.85
CA GLN A 113 -23.43 -10.80 -22.77
C GLN A 113 -22.75 -10.81 -24.14
N THR A 114 -23.51 -11.12 -25.18
CA THR A 114 -22.99 -11.28 -26.54
C THR A 114 -23.44 -10.18 -27.48
N GLN A 115 -24.32 -9.27 -27.08
CA GLN A 115 -24.85 -8.23 -27.96
C GLN A 115 -24.98 -6.91 -27.23
N PHE A 116 -24.54 -5.81 -27.85
CA PHE A 116 -24.58 -4.47 -27.28
C PHE A 116 -25.08 -3.43 -28.27
N TYR A 117 -25.94 -2.51 -27.83
CA TYR A 117 -26.25 -1.32 -28.60
C TYR A 117 -25.02 -0.40 -28.73
N ILE A 118 -24.76 0.05 -29.95
CA ILE A 118 -23.72 1.01 -30.30
C ILE A 118 -24.30 2.11 -31.22
N SER A 119 -23.52 3.14 -31.57
CA SER A 119 -24.01 4.24 -32.40
C SER A 119 -24.44 3.77 -33.79
N SER A 120 -25.59 4.28 -34.25
CA SER A 120 -26.04 4.06 -35.63
C SER A 120 -25.38 5.05 -36.59
N THR A 121 -25.15 4.60 -37.83
CA THR A 121 -24.79 5.46 -38.97
C THR A 121 -26.02 6.00 -39.71
N ASP A 122 -27.19 5.42 -39.46
CA ASP A 122 -28.49 5.77 -40.05
C ASP A 122 -29.47 6.18 -38.93
N ALA A 123 -30.07 7.37 -39.04
CA ALA A 123 -31.01 7.88 -38.06
C ALA A 123 -32.30 7.05 -37.92
N SER A 124 -32.58 6.15 -38.86
CA SER A 124 -33.79 5.31 -38.90
C SER A 124 -33.62 3.91 -38.31
N SER A 125 -32.40 3.48 -37.96
CA SER A 125 -32.11 2.14 -37.44
C SER A 125 -31.07 2.15 -36.31
N CYS A 126 -30.94 1.04 -35.58
CA CYS A 126 -29.94 0.88 -34.52
C CYS A 126 -28.77 0.02 -34.99
N SER A 127 -27.58 0.27 -34.45
CA SER A 127 -26.44 -0.63 -34.61
C SER A 127 -26.28 -1.54 -33.39
N ILE A 128 -26.01 -2.82 -33.63
CA ILE A 128 -25.70 -3.81 -32.58
C ILE A 128 -24.33 -4.43 -32.84
N LEU A 129 -23.45 -4.36 -31.85
CA LEU A 129 -22.21 -5.12 -31.79
C LEU A 129 -22.51 -6.51 -31.23
N THR A 130 -22.16 -7.56 -31.96
CA THR A 130 -22.30 -8.95 -31.50
C THR A 130 -20.92 -9.59 -31.30
N MET A 131 -20.72 -10.22 -30.14
CA MET A 131 -19.57 -11.05 -29.80
C MET A 131 -19.98 -12.52 -29.91
N ALA A 132 -19.46 -13.23 -30.91
CA ALA A 132 -19.71 -14.65 -31.12
C ALA A 132 -18.38 -15.40 -31.33
N ASN A 133 -18.16 -16.46 -30.56
CA ASN A 133 -16.91 -17.26 -30.59
C ASN A 133 -15.62 -16.41 -30.50
N GLY A 134 -15.66 -15.36 -29.67
CA GLY A 134 -14.53 -14.45 -29.48
C GLY A 134 -14.31 -13.44 -30.62
N VAL A 135 -15.19 -13.39 -31.62
CA VAL A 135 -15.13 -12.46 -32.77
C VAL A 135 -16.23 -11.42 -32.66
N ALA A 136 -15.87 -10.15 -32.87
CA ALA A 136 -16.81 -9.03 -32.91
C ALA A 136 -17.34 -8.78 -34.33
N SER A 137 -18.65 -8.58 -34.48
CA SER A 137 -19.29 -8.16 -35.73
C SER A 137 -20.35 -7.10 -35.47
N ILE A 138 -20.62 -6.23 -36.45
CA ILE A 138 -21.59 -5.13 -36.30
C ILE A 138 -22.73 -5.28 -37.31
N ASN A 139 -23.97 -5.22 -36.82
CA ASN A 139 -25.16 -5.08 -37.65
C ASN A 139 -25.66 -3.63 -37.56
N HIS A 140 -25.52 -2.85 -38.64
CA HIS A 140 -25.91 -1.44 -38.71
C HIS A 140 -27.40 -1.19 -38.97
N LYS A 141 -28.20 -2.24 -39.24
CA LYS A 141 -29.63 -2.13 -39.58
C LYS A 141 -30.50 -2.97 -38.65
N ALA A 142 -30.18 -2.96 -37.35
CA ALA A 142 -30.92 -3.71 -36.36
C ALA A 142 -32.16 -2.95 -35.84
N ALA A 143 -33.14 -3.71 -35.36
CA ALA A 143 -34.31 -3.15 -34.69
C ALA A 143 -33.94 -2.56 -33.31
N CYS A 144 -34.51 -1.40 -32.99
CA CYS A 144 -34.24 -0.67 -31.74
C CYS A 144 -35.09 -1.13 -30.54
N ASN A 145 -35.94 -2.14 -30.72
CA ASN A 145 -36.92 -2.61 -29.72
C ASN A 145 -36.41 -3.79 -28.87
N ALA A 146 -35.27 -4.39 -29.20
CA ALA A 146 -34.67 -5.44 -28.39
C ALA A 146 -34.22 -4.88 -27.04
N SER A 147 -34.31 -5.70 -25.99
CA SER A 147 -33.78 -5.35 -24.67
C SER A 147 -32.34 -5.86 -24.58
N LEU A 148 -31.37 -4.96 -24.71
CA LEU A 148 -29.94 -5.30 -24.77
C LEU A 148 -29.11 -4.34 -23.91
N PRO A 149 -27.93 -4.76 -23.42
CA PRO A 149 -26.96 -3.84 -22.85
C PRO A 149 -26.44 -2.87 -23.92
N ALA A 150 -25.70 -1.84 -23.51
CA ALA A 150 -25.17 -0.83 -24.44
C ALA A 150 -23.74 -0.43 -24.14
N LEU A 151 -23.03 0.04 -25.17
CA LEU A 151 -21.74 0.70 -25.03
C LEU A 151 -21.94 2.20 -25.20
N CYS A 152 -21.44 2.99 -24.25
CA CYS A 152 -21.30 4.42 -24.37
C CYS A 152 -19.85 4.82 -24.63
N SER A 153 -19.64 5.96 -25.28
CA SER A 153 -18.35 6.64 -25.30
C SER A 153 -17.87 6.95 -23.88
N ASN A 154 -16.55 7.07 -23.72
CA ASN A 154 -15.94 7.59 -22.50
C ASN A 154 -14.93 8.68 -22.87
N THR A 155 -15.46 9.87 -23.20
CA THR A 155 -14.67 11.00 -23.69
C THR A 155 -14.16 11.92 -22.57
N ASN A 156 -14.50 11.60 -21.33
CA ASN A 156 -14.20 12.43 -20.17
C ASN A 156 -12.71 12.40 -19.79
N THR A 157 -11.96 13.37 -20.30
CA THR A 157 -10.53 13.58 -20.01
C THR A 157 -10.27 14.55 -18.86
N LYS A 158 -11.24 15.41 -18.53
CA LYS A 158 -11.08 16.51 -17.55
C LYS A 158 -11.57 16.16 -16.14
N GLY A 159 -12.23 15.02 -15.97
CA GLY A 159 -12.92 14.67 -14.74
C GLY A 159 -14.32 15.30 -14.67
N SER A 160 -15.32 14.50 -14.30
CA SER A 160 -16.66 14.99 -13.94
C SER A 160 -17.07 14.44 -12.58
N THR A 161 -18.06 15.07 -11.95
CA THR A 161 -18.64 14.52 -10.71
C THR A 161 -19.60 13.38 -11.02
N VAL A 162 -19.74 12.47 -10.06
CA VAL A 162 -20.63 11.31 -10.15
C VAL A 162 -21.20 11.02 -8.76
N THR A 163 -22.49 10.70 -8.66
CA THR A 163 -23.10 10.37 -7.35
C THR A 163 -23.60 8.93 -7.32
N VAL A 164 -23.26 8.20 -6.26
CA VAL A 164 -23.65 6.81 -6.02
C VAL A 164 -24.39 6.69 -4.69
N GLN A 165 -25.35 5.77 -4.65
CA GLN A 165 -26.02 5.37 -3.43
C GLN A 165 -25.25 4.20 -2.79
N ALA A 166 -24.61 4.44 -1.64
CA ALA A 166 -24.00 3.39 -0.82
C ALA A 166 -24.88 3.07 0.40
N SER A 167 -24.51 2.00 1.11
CA SER A 167 -25.09 1.54 2.38
C SER A 167 -25.18 2.62 3.45
N LEU A 168 -24.13 3.44 3.57
CA LEU A 168 -24.06 4.54 4.55
C LEU A 168 -24.71 5.84 4.04
N GLY A 169 -25.13 5.93 2.79
CA GLY A 169 -25.75 7.13 2.24
C GLY A 169 -25.21 7.46 0.84
N ARG A 170 -25.44 8.70 0.41
CA ARG A 170 -25.05 9.17 -0.92
C ARG A 170 -23.62 9.70 -0.89
N LEU A 171 -22.79 9.34 -1.88
CA LEU A 171 -21.46 9.92 -2.05
C LEU A 171 -21.29 10.48 -3.46
N THR A 172 -20.71 11.67 -3.53
CA THR A 172 -20.31 12.32 -4.78
C THR A 172 -18.80 12.16 -4.96
N GLY A 173 -18.38 11.40 -5.97
CA GLY A 173 -16.98 11.23 -6.36
C GLY A 173 -16.66 11.87 -7.70
N LEU A 174 -15.54 11.43 -8.30
CA LEU A 174 -15.09 11.84 -9.62
C LEU A 174 -15.11 10.66 -10.59
N ARG A 175 -15.26 10.96 -11.88
CA ARG A 175 -15.18 10.03 -13.01
C ARG A 175 -14.25 10.60 -14.07
N ASP A 176 -13.40 9.76 -14.65
CA ASP A 176 -12.57 10.05 -15.82
C ASP A 176 -12.55 8.85 -16.80
N ARG A 177 -11.62 8.88 -17.77
CA ARG A 177 -11.40 7.79 -18.75
C ARG A 177 -10.94 6.46 -18.17
N HIS A 178 -10.35 6.45 -16.98
CA HIS A 178 -9.84 5.26 -16.31
C HIS A 178 -10.89 4.60 -15.41
N GLY A 179 -11.80 5.39 -14.83
CA GLY A 179 -12.86 4.87 -13.99
C GLY A 179 -13.46 5.93 -13.07
N PHE A 180 -13.75 5.50 -11.84
CA PHE A 180 -14.34 6.30 -10.79
C PHE A 180 -13.41 6.35 -9.57
N ARG A 181 -13.41 7.49 -8.87
CA ARG A 181 -12.68 7.66 -7.61
C ARG A 181 -13.53 8.38 -6.56
N PHE A 182 -13.46 7.89 -5.33
CA PHE A 182 -14.14 8.45 -4.16
C PHE A 182 -13.10 8.62 -3.06
N ASN A 183 -12.71 9.86 -2.82
CA ASN A 183 -11.63 10.21 -1.93
C ASN A 183 -12.18 10.74 -0.59
N GLY A 184 -11.43 10.55 0.49
CA GLY A 184 -11.77 11.15 1.78
C GLY A 184 -13.02 10.58 2.44
N ILE A 185 -13.35 9.31 2.20
CA ILE A 185 -14.49 8.65 2.85
C ILE A 185 -14.10 8.33 4.28
N ARG A 186 -14.85 8.87 5.25
CA ARG A 186 -14.65 8.61 6.67
C ARG A 186 -15.11 7.19 7.04
N TYR A 187 -14.21 6.37 7.58
CA TYR A 187 -14.55 5.03 8.09
C TYR A 187 -14.66 4.97 9.62
N ALA A 188 -14.17 5.98 10.33
CA ALA A 188 -14.25 6.09 11.78
C ALA A 188 -14.54 7.52 12.27
N GLN A 189 -15.12 7.64 13.46
CA GLN A 189 -15.25 8.92 14.16
C GLN A 189 -13.87 9.56 14.37
N PRO A 190 -13.73 10.90 14.31
CA PRO A 190 -12.47 11.58 14.55
C PRO A 190 -11.85 11.13 15.88
N PRO A 191 -10.59 10.66 15.91
CA PRO A 191 -9.91 10.24 17.14
C PRO A 191 -9.36 11.44 17.92
N THR A 192 -10.17 12.49 18.09
CA THR A 192 -9.81 13.76 18.75
C THR A 192 -10.26 13.81 20.20
N GLY A 193 -9.72 14.76 20.97
CA GLY A 193 -10.10 15.00 22.37
C GLY A 193 -9.99 13.73 23.22
N ASN A 194 -11.09 13.34 23.88
CA ASN A 194 -11.13 12.14 24.72
C ASN A 194 -10.98 10.82 23.93
N ARG A 195 -11.17 10.83 22.60
CA ARG A 195 -10.93 9.67 21.73
C ARG A 195 -9.47 9.53 21.33
N ARG A 196 -8.65 10.56 21.54
CA ARG A 196 -7.20 10.49 21.27
C ARG A 196 -6.60 9.35 22.09
N PHE A 197 -5.77 8.55 21.42
CA PHE A 197 -5.16 7.31 21.90
C PHE A 197 -6.13 6.16 22.25
N GLY A 198 -7.45 6.35 22.08
CA GLY A 198 -8.46 5.31 22.27
C GLY A 198 -8.61 4.40 21.05
N ALA A 199 -9.43 3.35 21.19
CA ALA A 199 -9.85 2.51 20.06
C ALA A 199 -10.62 3.35 19.03
N PRO A 200 -10.47 3.09 17.71
CA PRO A 200 -11.27 3.76 16.71
C PRO A 200 -12.73 3.36 16.85
N VAL A 201 -13.63 4.30 16.57
CA VAL A 201 -15.08 4.07 16.68
C VAL A 201 -15.70 4.10 15.29
N PRO A 202 -16.42 3.04 14.87
CA PRO A 202 -17.01 2.95 13.53
C PRO A 202 -17.99 4.09 13.24
N ILE A 203 -18.09 4.48 11.97
CA ILE A 203 -19.25 5.19 11.46
C ILE A 203 -20.38 4.19 11.24
N THR A 204 -21.39 4.19 12.11
CA THR A 204 -22.56 3.30 12.02
C THR A 204 -23.83 4.00 11.56
N SER A 205 -23.86 5.34 11.64
CA SER A 205 -25.01 6.13 11.24
C SER A 205 -24.97 6.40 9.74
N ARG A 206 -26.15 6.35 9.10
CA ARG A 206 -26.28 6.80 7.71
C ARG A 206 -26.08 8.32 7.63
N TRP A 207 -25.43 8.77 6.57
CA TRP A 207 -25.33 10.17 6.21
C TRP A 207 -26.69 10.65 5.70
N TYR A 208 -27.25 11.67 6.35
CA TYR A 208 -28.50 12.30 5.92
C TYR A 208 -28.31 13.11 4.63
N ASN A 209 -27.17 13.78 4.51
CA ASN A 209 -26.79 14.55 3.33
C ASN A 209 -25.79 13.78 2.46
N SER A 210 -25.69 14.15 1.19
CA SER A 210 -24.66 13.62 0.30
C SER A 210 -23.27 13.99 0.82
N VAL A 211 -22.38 13.01 0.91
CA VAL A 211 -20.97 13.20 1.26
C VAL A 211 -20.21 13.60 0.01
N ASP A 212 -19.46 14.70 0.09
CA ASP A 212 -18.49 15.07 -0.93
C ASP A 212 -17.23 14.23 -0.77
N ALA A 213 -17.02 13.31 -1.71
CA ALA A 213 -15.86 12.42 -1.81
C ALA A 213 -15.01 12.76 -3.06
N THR A 214 -14.98 14.04 -3.46
CA THR A 214 -14.15 14.49 -4.59
C THR A 214 -12.72 14.87 -4.18
N LYS A 215 -12.46 15.01 -2.86
CA LYS A 215 -11.18 15.44 -2.31
C LYS A 215 -10.67 14.46 -1.28
N PHE A 216 -9.35 14.30 -1.21
CA PHE A 216 -8.72 13.54 -0.15
C PHE A 216 -9.01 14.15 1.22
N GLY A 217 -9.21 13.29 2.21
CA GLY A 217 -9.22 13.68 3.62
C GLY A 217 -7.81 14.02 4.11
N SER A 218 -7.70 14.66 5.27
CA SER A 218 -6.41 15.00 5.85
C SER A 218 -5.56 13.76 6.16
N MET A 219 -4.27 13.84 5.89
CA MET A 219 -3.26 12.89 6.39
C MET A 219 -3.23 12.88 7.92
N CYS A 220 -2.86 11.74 8.52
CA CYS A 220 -2.68 11.64 9.96
C CYS A 220 -1.45 12.42 10.44
N PRO A 221 -1.42 12.81 11.73
CA PRO A 221 -0.32 13.62 12.26
C PRO A 221 1.03 12.96 12.10
N GLN A 222 1.98 13.70 11.53
CA GLN A 222 3.36 13.31 11.26
C GLN A 222 4.24 14.56 11.16
N PRO A 223 5.57 14.45 11.09
CA PRO A 223 6.48 15.60 10.96
C PRO A 223 6.14 16.58 9.83
N ALA A 224 5.65 16.09 8.69
CA ALA A 224 5.23 16.91 7.54
C ALA A 224 3.88 17.64 7.74
N GLY A 225 3.21 17.46 8.88
CA GLY A 225 1.91 18.05 9.21
C GLY A 225 0.81 17.00 9.37
N GLY A 226 -0.43 17.40 9.14
CA GLY A 226 -1.61 16.54 9.26
C GLY A 226 -2.57 16.95 10.37
N SER A 227 -3.63 16.15 10.53
CA SER A 227 -4.73 16.41 11.47
C SER A 227 -5.05 15.16 12.26
N ASP A 228 -5.42 15.29 13.54
CA ASP A 228 -5.96 14.18 14.32
C ASP A 228 -7.24 13.61 13.68
N ASP A 229 -8.00 14.46 12.99
CA ASP A 229 -9.13 14.02 12.18
C ASP A 229 -8.64 13.51 10.82
N CYS A 230 -8.20 12.24 10.77
CA CYS A 230 -7.54 11.66 9.60
C CYS A 230 -8.01 10.26 9.17
N LEU A 231 -8.99 9.65 9.86
CA LEU A 231 -9.42 8.26 9.59
C LEU A 231 -10.34 8.18 8.36
N PHE A 232 -9.71 8.37 7.20
CA PHE A 232 -10.30 8.36 5.88
C PHE A 232 -9.73 7.24 5.00
N LEU A 233 -10.53 6.81 4.04
CA LEU A 233 -10.12 5.90 2.98
C LEU A 233 -10.54 6.44 1.61
N ASN A 234 -9.94 5.90 0.56
CA ASN A 234 -10.22 6.24 -0.82
C ASN A 234 -10.54 4.97 -1.60
N VAL A 235 -11.47 5.07 -2.55
CA VAL A 235 -11.89 3.95 -3.41
C VAL A 235 -11.70 4.33 -4.86
N PHE A 236 -10.94 3.51 -5.60
CA PHE A 236 -10.75 3.59 -7.05
C PHE A 236 -11.39 2.36 -7.68
N THR A 237 -12.26 2.54 -8.67
CA THR A 237 -13.00 1.42 -9.26
C THR A 237 -13.34 1.71 -10.72
N PRO A 238 -13.26 0.71 -11.62
CA PRO A 238 -13.81 0.83 -12.96
C PRO A 238 -15.32 0.56 -12.98
N LYS A 239 -15.95 0.13 -11.87
CA LYS A 239 -17.33 -0.38 -11.87
C LYS A 239 -18.16 0.16 -10.71
N LEU A 240 -19.42 0.53 -10.96
CA LEU A 240 -20.38 0.93 -9.92
C LEU A 240 -21.69 0.17 -10.07
N ASN A 241 -22.40 0.01 -8.95
CA ASN A 241 -23.79 -0.46 -8.88
C ASN A 241 -24.08 -1.81 -9.57
N ALA A 242 -23.09 -2.72 -9.60
CA ALA A 242 -23.16 -4.02 -10.29
C ALA A 242 -24.19 -5.03 -9.73
N GLY A 243 -25.02 -4.66 -8.76
CA GLY A 243 -25.82 -5.62 -8.00
C GLY A 243 -24.94 -6.58 -7.19
N LYS A 244 -25.51 -7.71 -6.73
CA LYS A 244 -24.78 -8.73 -5.92
C LYS A 244 -24.04 -9.78 -6.76
N THR A 245 -24.25 -9.78 -8.06
CA THR A 245 -23.65 -10.71 -9.02
C THR A 245 -22.71 -9.91 -9.91
N ASP A 246 -21.55 -10.43 -10.30
CA ASP A 246 -20.59 -9.73 -11.17
C ASP A 246 -19.82 -8.57 -10.47
N LEU A 247 -19.35 -8.81 -9.24
CA LEU A 247 -18.48 -7.90 -8.48
C LEU A 247 -16.99 -8.19 -8.76
N LEU A 248 -16.14 -7.17 -8.67
CA LEU A 248 -14.69 -7.25 -8.93
C LEU A 248 -13.89 -7.58 -7.66
N PRO A 249 -12.73 -8.26 -7.77
CA PRO A 249 -11.82 -8.42 -6.65
C PRO A 249 -11.38 -7.07 -6.06
N VAL A 250 -11.04 -7.06 -4.76
CA VAL A 250 -10.66 -5.84 -4.03
C VAL A 250 -9.21 -5.92 -3.60
N MET A 251 -8.41 -4.90 -3.93
CA MET A 251 -7.04 -4.69 -3.49
C MET A 251 -7.04 -3.63 -2.37
N PHE A 252 -6.77 -4.04 -1.13
CA PHE A 252 -6.76 -3.16 0.05
C PHE A 252 -5.32 -2.81 0.43
N TYR A 253 -4.93 -1.56 0.15
CA TYR A 253 -3.56 -1.07 0.31
C TYR A 253 -3.34 -0.38 1.65
N ILE A 254 -2.27 -0.77 2.34
CA ILE A 254 -1.76 -0.13 3.56
C ILE A 254 -0.39 0.47 3.25
N HIS A 255 -0.27 1.79 3.40
CA HIS A 255 0.98 2.51 3.10
C HIS A 255 2.09 2.25 4.12
N GLY A 256 3.33 2.33 3.65
CA GLY A 256 4.55 2.33 4.45
C GLY A 256 4.83 3.67 5.15
N GLY A 257 6.09 3.90 5.50
CA GLY A 257 6.56 5.14 6.17
C GLY A 257 6.98 4.96 7.63
N SER A 258 7.57 3.80 7.98
CA SER A 258 8.09 3.48 9.31
C SER A 258 7.10 3.70 10.46
N PHE A 259 5.80 3.56 10.18
CA PHE A 259 4.69 3.87 11.08
C PHE A 259 4.64 5.32 11.60
N ILE A 260 5.50 6.22 11.14
CA ILE A 260 5.56 7.64 11.59
C ILE A 260 5.23 8.62 10.48
N ASN A 261 5.20 8.17 9.22
CA ASN A 261 4.92 8.95 8.02
C ASN A 261 3.99 8.19 7.05
N GLY A 262 3.49 8.89 6.04
CA GLY A 262 2.72 8.34 4.93
C GLY A 262 1.24 8.72 4.97
N ALA A 263 0.57 8.52 3.84
CA ALA A 263 -0.88 8.74 3.69
C ALA A 263 -1.44 7.91 2.54
N GLY A 264 -2.70 7.50 2.65
CA GLY A 264 -3.45 6.88 1.54
C GLY A 264 -3.75 7.83 0.38
N SER A 265 -3.47 9.13 0.54
CA SER A 265 -3.60 10.17 -0.49
C SER A 265 -2.30 10.45 -1.26
N ASP A 266 -1.23 9.70 -0.98
CA ASP A 266 0.04 9.87 -1.69
C ASP A 266 -0.13 9.56 -3.21
N PRO A 267 0.24 10.49 -4.11
CA PRO A 267 0.09 10.30 -5.55
C PRO A 267 0.83 9.07 -6.11
N SER A 268 1.91 8.62 -5.45
CA SER A 268 2.65 7.41 -5.84
C SER A 268 1.82 6.13 -5.70
N PHE A 269 0.72 6.18 -4.93
CA PHE A 269 -0.20 5.07 -4.70
C PHE A 269 -1.58 5.31 -5.33
N ASP A 270 -1.71 6.20 -6.33
CA ASP A 270 -2.98 6.39 -7.04
C ASP A 270 -3.46 5.06 -7.66
N GLY A 271 -4.59 4.56 -7.14
CA GLY A 271 -5.13 3.25 -7.48
C GLY A 271 -5.81 3.19 -8.86
N ALA A 272 -6.00 4.30 -9.57
CA ALA A 272 -6.78 4.35 -10.80
C ALA A 272 -6.22 3.44 -11.91
N ASN A 273 -4.88 3.40 -12.05
CA ASN A 273 -4.23 2.56 -13.05
C ASN A 273 -4.38 1.07 -12.74
N MET A 274 -4.19 0.68 -11.48
CA MET A 274 -4.40 -0.70 -11.05
C MET A 274 -5.87 -1.11 -11.17
N ALA A 275 -6.80 -0.23 -10.81
CA ALA A 275 -8.23 -0.48 -10.92
C ALA A 275 -8.67 -0.68 -12.39
N SER A 276 -8.23 0.22 -13.28
CA SER A 276 -8.57 0.20 -14.71
C SER A 276 -7.91 -0.97 -15.46
N ARG A 277 -6.61 -1.20 -15.27
CA ARG A 277 -5.87 -2.26 -15.96
C ARG A 277 -6.12 -3.64 -15.37
N GLY A 278 -6.10 -3.73 -14.04
CA GLY A 278 -6.25 -4.99 -13.31
C GLY A 278 -7.71 -5.42 -13.15
N GLN A 279 -8.66 -4.51 -13.42
CA GLN A 279 -10.10 -4.77 -13.31
C GLN A 279 -10.47 -5.22 -11.89
N VAL A 280 -10.00 -4.42 -10.95
CA VAL A 280 -10.15 -4.59 -9.51
C VAL A 280 -10.66 -3.28 -8.90
N VAL A 281 -11.21 -3.36 -7.69
CA VAL A 281 -11.42 -2.18 -6.84
C VAL A 281 -10.19 -1.99 -5.97
N VAL A 282 -9.62 -0.79 -5.94
CA VAL A 282 -8.49 -0.46 -5.06
C VAL A 282 -8.98 0.42 -3.93
N VAL A 283 -8.61 0.08 -2.70
CA VAL A 283 -8.89 0.85 -1.50
C VAL A 283 -7.57 1.27 -0.86
N THR A 284 -7.33 2.57 -0.70
CA THR A 284 -6.21 3.08 0.11
C THR A 284 -6.74 3.69 1.39
N ILE A 285 -5.95 3.64 2.48
CA ILE A 285 -6.40 4.10 3.79
C ILE A 285 -5.38 5.03 4.44
N ASN A 286 -5.85 5.94 5.27
CA ASN A 286 -5.06 6.49 6.36
C ASN A 286 -5.27 5.64 7.62
N TYR A 287 -4.24 5.48 8.44
CA TYR A 287 -4.31 4.94 9.79
C TYR A 287 -3.46 5.80 10.72
N ARG A 288 -3.74 5.83 12.03
CA ARG A 288 -2.95 6.66 12.95
C ARG A 288 -1.49 6.19 12.99
N LEU A 289 -0.59 7.17 12.98
CA LEU A 289 0.86 7.00 12.96
C LEU A 289 1.49 7.43 14.30
N GLY A 290 2.74 7.07 14.49
CA GLY A 290 3.55 7.44 15.64
C GLY A 290 2.87 7.11 16.96
N VAL A 291 3.10 7.95 17.96
CA VAL A 291 2.47 7.77 19.26
C VAL A 291 0.93 7.88 19.20
N PHE A 292 0.34 8.52 18.20
CA PHE A 292 -1.12 8.53 18.04
C PHE A 292 -1.68 7.15 17.68
N GLY A 293 -0.90 6.35 16.94
CA GLY A 293 -1.24 4.99 16.51
C GLY A 293 -0.72 3.88 17.43
N PHE A 294 0.26 4.15 18.28
CA PHE A 294 0.97 3.10 19.02
C PHE A 294 1.23 3.47 20.48
N PHE A 295 0.38 4.31 21.08
CA PHE A 295 0.46 4.63 22.50
C PHE A 295 0.08 3.42 23.35
N GLU A 296 0.96 3.04 24.27
CA GLU A 296 0.82 1.91 25.19
C GLU A 296 1.30 2.35 26.57
N ARG A 297 0.56 2.04 27.63
CA ARG A 297 0.93 2.35 29.02
C ARG A 297 0.36 1.36 30.04
N VAL A 298 0.09 0.11 29.62
CA VAL A 298 -0.46 -0.93 30.50
C VAL A 298 0.41 -1.15 31.75
N ASP A 299 1.73 -1.14 31.61
CA ASP A 299 2.68 -1.30 32.74
C ASP A 299 2.61 -0.16 33.76
N ALA A 300 2.10 1.01 33.36
CA ALA A 300 1.86 2.13 34.27
C ALA A 300 0.51 2.02 34.99
N GLY A 301 -0.25 0.95 34.77
CA GLY A 301 -1.59 0.74 35.34
C GLY A 301 -2.70 1.46 34.57
N ILE A 302 -2.46 1.88 33.33
CA ILE A 302 -3.52 2.39 32.46
C ILE A 302 -4.27 1.21 31.84
N SER A 303 -5.59 1.14 32.08
CA SER A 303 -6.43 0.07 31.55
C SER A 303 -6.47 0.07 30.02
N ARG A 304 -6.47 -1.14 29.43
CA ARG A 304 -6.67 -1.33 27.99
C ARG A 304 -8.06 -0.97 27.48
N SER A 305 -9.04 -0.82 28.36
CA SER A 305 -10.33 -0.22 28.01
C SER A 305 -10.20 1.26 27.63
N THR A 306 -9.20 1.95 28.19
CA THR A 306 -8.93 3.37 27.93
C THR A 306 -7.92 3.54 26.80
N ILE A 307 -6.80 2.82 26.89
CA ILE A 307 -5.69 2.84 25.92
C ILE A 307 -5.44 1.41 25.47
N PRO A 308 -5.98 0.99 24.33
CA PRO A 308 -6.00 -0.42 23.97
C PRO A 308 -4.67 -0.94 23.38
N GLY A 309 -3.68 -0.06 23.19
CA GLY A 309 -2.50 -0.32 22.36
C GLY A 309 -2.88 -0.53 20.89
N ASN A 310 -1.87 -0.56 20.01
CA ASN A 310 -2.03 -0.90 18.58
C ASN A 310 -3.18 -0.14 17.89
N GLN A 311 -3.38 1.14 18.22
CA GLN A 311 -4.47 1.96 17.69
C GLN A 311 -4.43 2.04 16.16
N GLY A 312 -3.25 2.20 15.55
CA GLY A 312 -3.05 2.19 14.10
C GLY A 312 -3.45 0.86 13.46
N VAL A 313 -3.13 -0.27 14.08
CA VAL A 313 -3.56 -1.59 13.57
C VAL A 313 -5.07 -1.80 13.75
N ARG A 314 -5.66 -1.26 14.83
CA ARG A 314 -7.11 -1.25 15.02
C ARG A 314 -7.80 -0.39 13.97
N ASP A 315 -7.19 0.70 13.52
CA ASP A 315 -7.69 1.55 12.45
C ASP A 315 -7.72 0.77 11.13
N GLN A 316 -6.64 0.04 10.81
CA GLN A 316 -6.55 -0.84 9.64
C GLN A 316 -7.62 -1.95 9.67
N LEU A 317 -7.81 -2.62 10.81
CA LEU A 317 -8.88 -3.62 10.98
C LEU A 317 -10.28 -3.01 10.79
N LEU A 318 -10.50 -1.80 11.29
CA LEU A 318 -11.79 -1.13 11.15
C LEU A 318 -12.05 -0.70 9.70
N ALA A 319 -11.02 -0.24 8.98
CA ALA A 319 -11.12 0.03 7.55
C ALA A 319 -11.42 -1.24 6.74
N LEU A 320 -10.82 -2.39 7.08
CA LEU A 320 -11.17 -3.67 6.46
C LEU A 320 -12.62 -4.07 6.73
N LYS A 321 -13.13 -3.86 7.95
CA LYS A 321 -14.56 -4.08 8.27
C LYS A 321 -15.46 -3.14 7.45
N TRP A 322 -15.05 -1.88 7.28
CA TRP A 322 -15.76 -0.96 6.40
C TRP A 322 -15.80 -1.50 4.96
N VAL A 323 -14.69 -2.06 4.45
CA VAL A 323 -14.68 -2.70 3.12
C VAL A 323 -15.68 -3.85 3.07
N GLN A 324 -15.68 -4.76 4.04
CA GLN A 324 -16.63 -5.87 4.11
C GLN A 324 -18.10 -5.39 4.03
N ASP A 325 -18.42 -4.31 4.74
CA ASP A 325 -19.80 -3.83 4.86
C ASP A 325 -20.25 -2.94 3.67
N ASN A 326 -19.32 -2.31 2.94
CA ASN A 326 -19.65 -1.20 2.03
C ASN A 326 -19.15 -1.36 0.60
N ILE A 327 -18.09 -2.15 0.34
CA ILE A 327 -17.37 -2.11 -0.95
C ILE A 327 -18.20 -2.60 -2.15
N ALA A 328 -19.23 -3.39 -1.90
CA ALA A 328 -20.18 -3.83 -2.93
C ALA A 328 -20.89 -2.65 -3.62
N SER A 329 -21.11 -1.55 -2.91
CA SER A 329 -21.68 -0.31 -3.49
C SER A 329 -20.75 0.32 -4.54
N PHE A 330 -19.46 0.00 -4.47
CA PHE A 330 -18.42 0.48 -5.37
C PHE A 330 -17.96 -0.60 -6.36
N GLY A 331 -18.78 -1.65 -6.55
CA GLY A 331 -18.52 -2.73 -7.51
C GLY A 331 -17.52 -3.79 -7.04
N GLY A 332 -17.09 -3.77 -5.77
CA GLY A 332 -16.13 -4.73 -5.22
C GLY A 332 -16.77 -5.92 -4.52
N ASP A 333 -16.17 -7.11 -4.60
CA ASP A 333 -16.60 -8.32 -3.91
C ASP A 333 -15.92 -8.40 -2.54
N PRO A 334 -16.66 -8.24 -1.42
CA PRO A 334 -16.08 -8.32 -0.08
C PRO A 334 -15.48 -9.70 0.24
N ARG A 335 -15.82 -10.75 -0.51
CA ARG A 335 -15.26 -12.09 -0.36
C ARG A 335 -13.92 -12.27 -1.08
N GLN A 336 -13.56 -11.34 -1.96
CA GLN A 336 -12.35 -11.37 -2.78
C GLN A 336 -11.40 -10.22 -2.45
N VAL A 337 -11.24 -9.92 -1.16
CA VAL A 337 -10.33 -8.89 -0.66
C VAL A 337 -8.91 -9.46 -0.52
N THR A 338 -7.93 -8.84 -1.17
CA THR A 338 -6.50 -9.06 -0.98
C THR A 338 -5.91 -7.87 -0.24
N ALA A 339 -5.38 -8.09 0.96
CA ALA A 339 -4.69 -7.05 1.73
C ALA A 339 -3.23 -6.98 1.28
N PHE A 340 -2.72 -5.79 1.02
CA PHE A 340 -1.32 -5.61 0.64
C PHE A 340 -0.71 -4.32 1.17
N GLY A 341 0.61 -4.29 1.31
CA GLY A 341 1.31 -3.11 1.79
C GLY A 341 2.82 -3.22 1.55
N GLU A 342 3.46 -2.06 1.56
CA GLU A 342 4.90 -1.91 1.32
C GLU A 342 5.61 -1.36 2.57
N SER A 343 6.84 -1.81 2.86
CA SER A 343 7.63 -1.37 4.02
C SER A 343 6.86 -1.58 5.34
N ALA A 344 6.64 -0.53 6.15
CA ALA A 344 5.78 -0.56 7.34
C ALA A 344 4.33 -1.02 7.04
N GLY A 345 3.87 -0.86 5.80
CA GLY A 345 2.63 -1.44 5.29
C GLY A 345 2.74 -2.96 5.13
N GLY A 346 3.88 -3.48 4.69
CA GLY A 346 4.20 -4.92 4.71
C GLY A 346 4.26 -5.47 6.15
N HIS A 347 4.89 -4.74 7.07
CA HIS A 347 4.86 -5.05 8.50
C HIS A 347 3.41 -4.99 9.05
N SER A 348 2.56 -4.11 8.55
CA SER A 348 1.12 -4.11 8.86
C SER A 348 0.41 -5.35 8.34
N ILE A 349 0.74 -5.85 7.14
CA ILE A 349 0.24 -7.14 6.64
C ILE A 349 0.67 -8.29 7.55
N ARG A 350 1.94 -8.30 7.98
CA ARG A 350 2.45 -9.24 9.00
C ARG A 350 1.66 -9.15 10.31
N ALA A 351 1.33 -7.95 10.78
CA ALA A 351 0.48 -7.75 11.95
C ALA A 351 -0.95 -8.31 11.74
N LEU A 352 -1.58 -8.08 10.58
CA LEU A 352 -2.90 -8.62 10.27
C LEU A 352 -2.90 -10.16 10.17
N LEU A 353 -1.86 -10.76 9.58
CA LEU A 353 -1.66 -12.21 9.58
C LEU A 353 -1.45 -12.77 10.99
N SER A 354 -0.96 -11.97 11.92
CA SER A 354 -0.74 -12.33 13.33
C SER A 354 -2.01 -12.25 14.19
N MET A 355 -3.18 -12.00 13.58
CA MET A 355 -4.47 -11.80 14.26
C MET A 355 -5.51 -12.87 13.86
N PRO A 356 -5.29 -14.17 14.15
CA PRO A 356 -6.14 -15.28 13.66
C PRO A 356 -7.62 -15.19 14.08
N VAL A 357 -7.93 -14.38 15.10
CA VAL A 357 -9.31 -14.13 15.55
C VAL A 357 -9.85 -12.83 14.97
N ALA A 358 -9.15 -11.71 15.17
CA ALA A 358 -9.68 -10.38 14.83
C ALA A 358 -9.70 -10.08 13.33
N ALA A 359 -8.79 -10.67 12.55
CA ALA A 359 -8.69 -10.48 11.11
C ALA A 359 -9.37 -11.59 10.29
N LYS A 360 -9.91 -12.62 10.96
CA LYS A 360 -10.50 -13.79 10.30
C LYS A 360 -11.64 -13.39 9.36
N GLY A 361 -11.52 -13.79 8.10
CA GLY A 361 -12.55 -13.55 7.07
C GLY A 361 -12.59 -12.12 6.53
N LEU A 362 -11.72 -11.21 6.97
CA LEU A 362 -11.67 -9.83 6.45
C LEU A 362 -10.92 -9.72 5.11
N PHE A 363 -10.04 -10.67 4.81
CA PHE A 363 -9.34 -10.81 3.54
C PHE A 363 -9.11 -12.29 3.21
N ARG A 364 -8.98 -12.59 1.92
CA ARG A 364 -8.76 -13.95 1.39
C ARG A 364 -7.33 -14.21 0.94
N ALA A 365 -6.50 -13.18 0.80
CA ALA A 365 -5.09 -13.27 0.42
C ALA A 365 -4.31 -12.07 0.94
N ALA A 366 -3.00 -12.22 1.04
CA ALA A 366 -2.09 -11.19 1.52
C ALA A 366 -0.89 -11.02 0.58
N ILE A 367 -0.39 -9.78 0.44
CA ILE A 367 0.87 -9.47 -0.26
C ILE A 367 1.72 -8.55 0.62
N SER A 368 2.92 -8.97 0.98
CA SER A 368 3.86 -8.18 1.78
C SER A 368 5.06 -7.77 0.92
N GLN A 369 5.21 -6.48 0.66
CA GLN A 369 6.24 -5.94 -0.23
C GLN A 369 7.31 -5.27 0.62
N SER A 370 8.57 -5.69 0.52
CA SER A 370 9.69 -5.05 1.22
C SER A 370 9.46 -4.90 2.73
N ASP A 371 8.83 -5.89 3.38
CA ASP A 371 8.67 -5.94 4.84
C ASP A 371 10.03 -6.20 5.51
N PRO A 372 10.48 -5.32 6.41
CA PRO A 372 11.72 -5.51 7.15
C PRO A 372 11.53 -6.60 8.22
N LEU A 373 11.51 -7.86 7.78
CA LEU A 373 11.12 -9.03 8.57
C LEU A 373 12.07 -9.34 9.75
N ASP A 374 13.28 -8.78 9.78
CA ASP A 374 14.17 -8.87 10.95
C ASP A 374 13.74 -7.95 12.10
N ILE A 375 12.95 -6.90 11.82
CA ILE A 375 12.40 -6.03 12.86
C ILE A 375 11.23 -6.76 13.52
N PRO A 376 11.30 -7.12 14.82
CA PRO A 376 10.21 -7.80 15.52
C PRO A 376 9.09 -6.82 15.87
N PHE A 377 7.95 -7.33 16.33
CA PHE A 377 6.98 -6.49 17.03
C PHE A 377 7.57 -6.00 18.36
N ASN A 378 7.13 -4.82 18.82
CA ASN A 378 7.47 -4.34 20.16
C ASN A 378 6.89 -5.26 21.24
N THR A 379 7.54 -5.30 22.41
CA THR A 379 6.91 -5.83 23.63
C THR A 379 6.03 -4.75 24.27
N PRO A 380 5.02 -5.10 25.08
CA PRO A 380 4.25 -4.11 25.81
C PRO A 380 5.13 -3.19 26.66
N LYS A 381 6.21 -3.74 27.23
CA LYS A 381 7.18 -3.01 28.03
C LYS A 381 7.98 -2.00 27.20
N SER A 382 8.52 -2.38 26.05
CA SER A 382 9.30 -1.45 25.21
C SER A 382 8.39 -0.35 24.64
N ALA A 383 7.22 -0.69 24.11
CA ALA A 383 6.23 0.28 23.64
C ALA A 383 5.76 1.23 24.76
N SER A 384 5.62 0.71 25.98
CA SER A 384 5.21 1.48 27.14
C SER A 384 6.30 2.41 27.66
N GLN A 385 7.48 1.88 27.95
CA GLN A 385 8.53 2.59 28.69
C GLN A 385 9.39 3.47 27.77
N VAL A 386 9.80 2.92 26.63
CA VAL A 386 10.70 3.62 25.69
C VAL A 386 9.90 4.61 24.85
N VAL A 387 8.89 4.14 24.13
CA VAL A 387 8.13 4.99 23.20
C VAL A 387 7.20 5.94 23.95
N SER A 388 6.19 5.39 24.62
CA SER A 388 5.13 6.21 25.21
C SER A 388 5.64 7.00 26.41
N GLY A 389 6.37 6.35 27.32
CA GLY A 389 6.98 6.97 28.50
C GLY A 389 8.03 8.02 28.14
N GLY A 390 8.89 7.75 27.15
CA GLY A 390 9.88 8.71 26.66
C GLY A 390 9.23 10.00 26.14
N ILE A 391 8.20 9.87 25.30
CA ILE A 391 7.44 11.04 24.79
C ILE A 391 6.73 11.78 25.92
N MET A 392 6.08 11.06 26.85
CA MET A 392 5.44 11.68 28.02
C MET A 392 6.43 12.50 28.85
N LYS A 393 7.63 11.96 29.09
CA LYS A 393 8.70 12.65 29.83
C LYS A 393 9.16 13.92 29.12
N LEU A 394 9.37 13.86 27.80
CA LEU A 394 9.74 15.03 26.98
C LEU A 394 8.66 16.13 27.01
N LEU A 395 7.39 15.75 27.19
CA LEU A 395 6.25 16.67 27.27
C LEU A 395 5.93 17.13 28.71
N GLY A 396 6.67 16.65 29.71
CA GLY A 396 6.43 16.93 31.13
C GLY A 396 5.18 16.26 31.70
N CYS A 397 4.65 15.22 31.05
CA CYS A 397 3.51 14.45 31.54
C CYS A 397 3.96 13.34 32.51
N LYS A 398 3.18 13.13 33.58
CA LYS A 398 3.41 12.02 34.52
C LYS A 398 2.99 10.69 33.89
N ASP A 399 3.63 9.60 34.29
CA ASP A 399 3.47 8.25 33.72
C ASP A 399 2.05 7.72 33.55
N LYS A 400 1.10 8.16 34.39
CA LYS A 400 -0.31 7.75 34.39
C LYS A 400 -1.27 8.85 33.91
N ASP A 401 -0.76 10.03 33.58
CA ASP A 401 -1.55 11.20 33.25
C ASP A 401 -1.82 11.30 31.73
N ILE A 402 -2.79 10.50 31.28
CA ILE A 402 -3.27 10.51 29.89
C ILE A 402 -3.90 11.87 29.55
N ASN A 403 -4.51 12.53 30.54
CA ASN A 403 -5.16 13.82 30.31
C ASN A 403 -4.14 14.89 29.94
N CYS A 404 -2.96 14.87 30.57
CA CYS A 404 -1.82 15.68 30.12
C CYS A 404 -1.48 15.41 28.65
N MET A 405 -1.36 14.14 28.24
CA MET A 405 -1.08 13.81 26.83
C MET A 405 -2.19 14.25 25.87
N ARG A 406 -3.46 14.15 26.29
CA ARG A 406 -4.61 14.60 25.49
C ARG A 406 -4.71 16.11 25.39
N SER A 407 -4.20 16.85 26.37
CA SER A 407 -4.20 18.32 26.35
C SER A 407 -3.07 18.93 25.52
N LYS A 408 -2.01 18.16 25.21
CA LYS A 408 -0.92 18.64 24.36
C LYS A 408 -1.40 18.87 22.94
N ASN A 409 -0.84 19.88 22.29
CA ASN A 409 -1.12 20.10 20.88
C ASN A 409 -0.42 19.03 20.02
N THR A 410 -0.94 18.79 18.83
CA THR A 410 -0.44 17.72 17.94
C THR A 410 1.02 17.95 17.55
N THR A 411 1.41 19.20 17.30
CA THR A 411 2.78 19.58 16.92
C THR A 411 3.79 19.35 18.04
N GLU A 412 3.44 19.61 19.31
CA GLU A 412 4.26 19.34 20.49
C GLU A 412 4.55 17.84 20.61
N ILE A 413 3.51 17.02 20.46
CA ILE A 413 3.63 15.56 20.51
C ILE A 413 4.55 15.07 19.38
N ILE A 414 4.34 15.55 18.15
CA ILE A 414 5.20 15.19 17.02
C ILE A 414 6.64 15.62 17.25
N ARG A 415 6.89 16.82 17.79
CA ARG A 415 8.24 17.30 18.07
C ARG A 415 8.94 16.46 19.14
N ALA A 416 8.22 16.10 20.21
CA ALA A 416 8.72 15.18 21.23
C ALA A 416 9.02 13.79 20.65
N GLN A 417 8.14 13.27 19.79
CA GLN A 417 8.37 12.02 19.07
C GLN A 417 9.63 12.09 18.19
N THR A 418 9.81 13.15 17.39
CA THR A 418 10.99 13.33 16.55
C THR A 418 12.27 13.33 17.39
N VAL A 419 12.27 14.06 18.52
CA VAL A 419 13.41 14.06 19.46
C VAL A 419 13.68 12.67 20.00
N LEU A 420 12.66 11.93 20.42
CA LEU A 420 12.82 10.56 20.92
C LEU A 420 13.40 9.63 19.84
N VAL A 421 12.84 9.64 18.64
CA VAL A 421 13.31 8.78 17.52
C VAL A 421 14.77 9.10 17.19
N SER A 422 15.15 10.38 17.13
CA SER A 422 16.54 10.78 16.92
C SER A 422 17.48 10.32 18.05
N GLN A 423 17.02 10.35 19.30
CA GLN A 423 17.81 9.86 20.45
C GLN A 423 17.95 8.33 20.45
N ALA A 424 16.90 7.61 20.07
CA ALA A 424 16.87 6.15 20.10
C ALA A 424 17.85 5.55 19.07
N ILE A 425 17.94 6.14 17.87
CA ILE A 425 18.95 5.78 16.87
C ILE A 425 20.38 5.88 17.44
N ALA A 426 20.63 6.88 18.28
CA ALA A 426 21.96 7.13 18.85
C ALA A 426 22.29 6.28 20.09
N LEU A 427 21.29 5.74 20.79
CA LEU A 427 21.46 5.15 22.13
C LEU A 427 21.06 3.68 22.23
N ALA A 428 20.21 3.19 21.32
CA ALA A 428 19.72 1.81 21.32
C ALA A 428 19.46 1.32 19.89
N PRO A 429 20.49 1.29 19.01
CA PRO A 429 20.32 0.93 17.60
C PRO A 429 19.57 -0.40 17.39
N GLU A 430 19.86 -1.39 18.25
CA GLU A 430 19.22 -2.73 18.26
C GLU A 430 17.69 -2.70 18.44
N GLU A 431 17.14 -1.73 19.18
CA GLU A 431 15.69 -1.59 19.40
C GLU A 431 15.00 -0.63 18.41
N SER A 432 15.80 0.15 17.67
CA SER A 432 15.37 1.45 17.13
C SER A 432 15.61 1.62 15.65
N PHE A 433 16.41 0.77 15.02
CA PHE A 433 16.78 1.01 13.63
C PHE A 433 15.54 0.90 12.73
N MET A 434 15.23 2.00 12.02
CA MET A 434 14.11 2.20 11.09
C MET A 434 12.69 2.27 11.68
N GLU A 435 12.34 1.47 12.68
CA GLU A 435 10.96 1.39 13.22
C GLU A 435 10.92 1.28 14.76
N LEU A 436 11.34 2.32 15.47
CA LEU A 436 11.18 2.39 16.93
C LEU A 436 9.70 2.25 17.35
N ILE A 437 8.83 2.99 16.67
CA ILE A 437 7.38 2.95 16.87
C ILE A 437 6.79 1.97 15.87
N LYS A 438 6.17 0.91 16.36
CA LYS A 438 5.68 -0.22 15.55
C LYS A 438 4.62 -1.03 16.31
N PRO A 439 3.91 -1.98 15.66
CA PRO A 439 2.95 -2.85 16.33
C PRO A 439 3.58 -3.60 17.51
N THR A 440 2.75 -3.89 18.51
CA THR A 440 3.14 -4.49 19.79
C THR A 440 2.50 -5.86 19.98
N VAL A 441 3.24 -6.84 20.49
CA VAL A 441 2.71 -8.13 20.98
C VAL A 441 1.89 -7.85 22.23
N ASP A 442 0.63 -7.48 22.03
CA ASP A 442 -0.24 -7.06 23.12
C ASP A 442 -0.90 -8.27 23.82
N GLY A 443 -0.83 -9.48 23.25
CA GLY A 443 -1.48 -10.68 23.79
C GLY A 443 -3.00 -10.73 23.57
N ILE A 444 -3.58 -9.71 22.91
CA ILE A 444 -5.02 -9.61 22.62
C ILE A 444 -5.27 -9.68 21.12
N LEU A 445 -4.71 -8.72 20.36
CA LEU A 445 -4.74 -8.72 18.90
C LEU A 445 -3.57 -9.53 18.36
N ILE A 446 -2.34 -9.12 18.69
CA ILE A 446 -1.10 -9.79 18.29
C ILE A 446 -0.65 -10.63 19.47
N LYS A 447 -0.75 -11.95 19.33
CA LYS A 447 -0.56 -12.86 20.46
C LYS A 447 0.90 -13.24 20.72
N ASP A 448 1.74 -13.17 19.70
CA ASP A 448 3.15 -13.54 19.78
C ASP A 448 3.93 -12.87 18.63
N GLN A 449 5.26 -13.05 18.62
CA GLN A 449 6.09 -12.71 17.47
C GLN A 449 5.72 -13.54 16.23
N PHE A 450 5.95 -12.98 15.05
CA PHE A 450 5.43 -13.55 13.80
C PHE A 450 5.98 -14.96 13.49
N ASP A 451 7.26 -15.19 13.75
CA ASP A 451 7.94 -16.47 13.62
C ASP A 451 7.33 -17.55 14.54
N GLN A 452 7.01 -17.18 15.78
CA GLN A 452 6.34 -18.06 16.75
C GLN A 452 4.93 -18.44 16.28
N LEU A 453 4.20 -17.49 15.70
CA LEU A 453 2.88 -17.74 15.12
C LEU A 453 2.97 -18.61 13.85
N ILE A 454 3.98 -18.45 13.01
CA ILE A 454 4.22 -19.34 11.86
C ILE A 454 4.47 -20.77 12.36
N ALA A 455 5.22 -20.94 13.45
CA ALA A 455 5.44 -22.23 14.10
C ALA A 455 4.19 -22.82 14.80
N GLY A 456 3.04 -22.15 14.72
CA GLY A 456 1.76 -22.62 15.25
C GLY A 456 1.53 -22.30 16.73
N LYS A 457 2.44 -21.55 17.39
CA LYS A 457 2.22 -21.12 18.77
C LYS A 457 1.04 -20.14 18.86
N ASN A 458 0.41 -20.10 20.03
CA ASN A 458 -0.63 -19.11 20.38
C ASN A 458 -1.81 -18.99 19.38
N GLY A 459 -2.12 -20.07 18.66
CA GLY A 459 -3.22 -20.14 17.68
C GLY A 459 -2.80 -19.90 16.23
N GLY A 460 -1.51 -19.64 16.00
CA GLY A 460 -0.89 -19.50 14.70
C GLY A 460 -1.29 -18.24 13.93
N VAL A 461 -0.96 -18.22 12.63
CA VAL A 461 -1.30 -17.13 11.71
C VAL A 461 -2.68 -17.30 11.05
N VAL A 462 -3.21 -16.21 10.48
CA VAL A 462 -4.33 -16.25 9.53
C VAL A 462 -3.88 -17.02 8.28
N LYS A 463 -4.54 -18.15 8.00
CA LYS A 463 -4.18 -19.02 6.88
C LYS A 463 -4.84 -18.56 5.58
N VAL A 464 -4.09 -17.83 4.76
CA VAL A 464 -4.47 -17.42 3.39
C VAL A 464 -3.32 -17.62 2.41
N PRO A 465 -3.56 -17.67 1.08
CA PRO A 465 -2.52 -17.49 0.09
C PRO A 465 -1.72 -16.21 0.35
N PHE A 466 -0.40 -16.32 0.31
CA PHE A 466 0.52 -15.25 0.66
C PHE A 466 1.53 -15.00 -0.47
N MET A 467 1.79 -13.74 -0.77
CA MET A 467 2.87 -13.33 -1.67
C MET A 467 3.81 -12.42 -0.90
N VAL A 468 5.11 -12.62 -1.04
CA VAL A 468 6.12 -11.80 -0.38
C VAL A 468 7.29 -11.58 -1.31
N GLY A 469 7.92 -10.42 -1.22
CA GLY A 469 9.14 -10.19 -1.98
C GLY A 469 9.86 -8.92 -1.60
N THR A 470 11.07 -8.79 -2.13
CA THR A 470 11.98 -7.67 -1.86
C THR A 470 12.40 -6.98 -3.15
N MET A 471 13.02 -5.82 -3.01
CA MET A 471 13.91 -5.26 -4.01
C MET A 471 15.28 -5.95 -3.93
N LYS A 472 16.10 -5.81 -4.97
CA LYS A 472 17.48 -6.31 -4.98
C LYS A 472 18.38 -5.58 -3.97
N ASN A 473 18.21 -4.26 -3.88
CA ASN A 473 19.04 -3.36 -3.06
C ASN A 473 18.15 -2.52 -2.11
N GLU A 474 17.55 -3.15 -1.11
CA GLU A 474 16.65 -2.48 -0.16
C GLU A 474 17.37 -1.41 0.69
N GLY A 475 18.58 -1.73 1.15
CA GLY A 475 19.36 -0.92 2.06
C GLY A 475 19.89 0.39 1.46
N ASP A 476 20.12 0.42 0.14
CA ASP A 476 20.76 1.55 -0.55
C ASP A 476 20.02 2.88 -0.32
N GLY A 477 18.68 2.84 -0.29
CA GLY A 477 17.85 4.03 -0.09
C GLY A 477 17.95 4.65 1.31
N PHE A 478 18.47 3.91 2.29
CA PHE A 478 18.52 4.33 3.68
C PHE A 478 19.89 4.88 4.11
N LEU A 479 20.95 4.58 3.36
CA LEU A 479 22.31 5.05 3.65
C LEU A 479 22.43 6.59 3.76
N PRO A 480 21.78 7.40 2.89
CA PRO A 480 21.83 8.86 3.04
C PRO A 480 21.26 9.35 4.37
N SER A 481 20.29 8.64 4.96
CA SER A 481 19.70 8.98 6.27
C SER A 481 20.69 8.79 7.42
N LEU A 482 21.77 8.03 7.19
CA LEU A 482 22.90 7.85 8.09
C LEU A 482 24.05 8.84 7.80
N GLY A 483 23.85 9.81 6.91
CA GLY A 483 24.86 10.78 6.50
C GLY A 483 25.86 10.26 5.45
N GLN A 484 25.57 9.12 4.82
CA GLN A 484 26.47 8.43 3.89
C GLN A 484 26.14 8.80 2.43
N SER A 485 26.21 10.09 2.10
CA SER A 485 25.96 10.60 0.74
C SER A 485 27.22 10.65 -0.14
N ALA A 486 28.37 10.22 0.38
CA ALA A 486 29.67 10.19 -0.27
C ALA A 486 30.40 8.89 0.11
N PRO A 487 31.47 8.50 -0.60
CA PRO A 487 32.31 7.39 -0.17
C PRO A 487 32.75 7.51 1.29
N VAL A 488 32.68 6.40 2.02
CA VAL A 488 33.03 6.30 3.44
C VAL A 488 34.13 5.25 3.67
N ASN A 489 34.83 5.33 4.79
CA ASN A 489 35.91 4.40 5.15
C ASN A 489 35.40 3.26 6.06
N ASP A 490 36.25 2.27 6.31
CA ASP A 490 35.90 1.06 7.08
C ASP A 490 35.45 1.33 8.54
N VAL A 491 35.86 2.46 9.13
CA VAL A 491 35.39 2.84 10.47
C VAL A 491 33.90 3.17 10.43
N VAL A 492 33.45 3.83 9.35
CA VAL A 492 32.02 4.09 9.14
C VAL A 492 31.28 2.78 8.94
N PHE A 493 31.82 1.84 8.16
CA PHE A 493 31.22 0.50 8.00
C PHE A 493 30.97 -0.20 9.34
N GLY A 494 31.93 -0.16 10.26
CA GLY A 494 31.77 -0.73 11.60
C GLY A 494 30.66 -0.06 12.43
N ILE A 495 30.56 1.27 12.38
CA ILE A 495 29.51 2.04 13.05
C ILE A 495 28.14 1.73 12.44
N THR A 496 28.08 1.66 11.11
CA THR A 496 26.88 1.33 10.35
C THR A 496 26.40 -0.08 10.69
N ALA A 497 27.30 -1.06 10.66
CA ALA A 497 27.00 -2.44 11.03
C ALA A 497 26.48 -2.54 12.47
N ASP A 498 27.10 -1.85 13.43
CA ASP A 498 26.60 -1.78 14.81
C ASP A 498 25.21 -1.13 14.89
N ALA A 499 24.98 -0.06 14.12
CA ALA A 499 23.70 0.62 14.08
C ALA A 499 22.56 -0.23 13.47
N PHE A 500 22.84 -0.97 12.40
CA PHE A 500 21.86 -1.81 11.71
C PHE A 500 21.62 -3.14 12.44
N LEU A 501 22.68 -3.75 12.96
CA LEU A 501 22.68 -5.16 13.37
C LEU A 501 22.77 -5.34 14.88
N GLY A 502 23.22 -4.32 15.61
CA GLY A 502 23.66 -4.47 16.98
C GLY A 502 25.07 -4.99 17.10
N TYR A 503 25.62 -4.86 18.30
CA TYR A 503 27.03 -5.08 18.57
C TYR A 503 27.45 -6.52 18.28
N GLN A 504 26.66 -7.50 18.71
CA GLN A 504 27.01 -8.90 18.54
C GLN A 504 27.04 -9.32 17.06
N ARG A 505 26.01 -8.95 16.29
CA ARG A 505 25.92 -9.27 14.86
C ARG A 505 26.92 -8.47 14.03
N ALA A 506 27.22 -7.22 14.41
CA ALA A 506 28.28 -6.43 13.80
C ALA A 506 29.66 -7.07 13.99
N MET A 507 29.96 -7.53 15.21
CA MET A 507 31.21 -8.24 15.51
C MET A 507 31.35 -9.54 14.71
N ILE A 508 30.27 -10.31 14.57
CA ILE A 508 30.25 -11.52 13.72
C ILE A 508 30.51 -11.15 12.26
N THR A 509 29.84 -10.11 11.76
CA THR A 509 29.97 -9.64 10.38
C THR A 509 31.41 -9.26 10.05
N ALA A 510 32.07 -8.54 10.96
CA ALA A 510 33.48 -8.19 10.85
C ALA A 510 34.41 -9.41 10.98
N ALA A 511 34.18 -10.28 11.96
CA ALA A 511 35.04 -11.44 12.23
C ALA A 511 35.10 -12.44 11.07
N TYR A 512 33.98 -12.63 10.36
CA TYR A 512 33.90 -13.52 9.20
C TYR A 512 34.10 -12.81 7.86
N ASN A 513 34.38 -11.50 7.87
CA ASN A 513 34.53 -10.66 6.67
C ASN A 513 33.42 -10.89 5.64
N LEU A 514 32.15 -10.86 6.10
CA LEU A 514 31.00 -11.26 5.27
C LEU A 514 30.68 -10.28 4.12
N TYR A 515 31.21 -9.06 4.22
CA TYR A 515 31.06 -7.99 3.22
C TYR A 515 32.44 -7.41 2.91
N PRO A 516 33.27 -8.11 2.12
CA PRO A 516 34.59 -7.63 1.79
C PRO A 516 34.50 -6.33 0.97
N VAL A 517 35.20 -5.31 1.42
CA VAL A 517 35.35 -4.02 0.72
C VAL A 517 36.54 -4.13 -0.23
N ASN A 518 36.34 -3.75 -1.49
CA ASN A 518 37.42 -3.65 -2.48
C ASN A 518 37.84 -2.20 -2.62
N ASP A 519 38.97 -1.83 -2.00
CA ASP A 519 39.51 -0.47 -2.01
C ASP A 519 39.79 0.09 -3.42
N SER A 520 39.86 -0.77 -4.45
CA SER A 520 39.99 -0.33 -5.85
C SER A 520 38.70 0.28 -6.41
N ILE A 521 37.56 0.09 -5.75
CA ILE A 521 36.28 0.68 -6.13
C ILE A 521 36.04 1.90 -5.21
N PRO A 522 35.94 3.12 -5.76
CA PRO A 522 35.88 4.35 -4.97
C PRO A 522 34.76 4.42 -3.93
N ASP A 523 33.69 3.62 -4.09
CA ASP A 523 32.49 3.63 -3.25
C ASP A 523 32.17 2.23 -2.69
N ALA A 524 33.17 1.33 -2.63
CA ALA A 524 32.97 -0.06 -2.20
C ALA A 524 32.38 -0.18 -0.79
N THR A 525 32.79 0.67 0.14
CA THR A 525 32.30 0.63 1.52
C THR A 525 30.80 0.88 1.58
N ARG A 526 30.32 1.92 0.88
CA ARG A 526 28.89 2.26 0.83
C ARG A 526 28.08 1.18 0.13
N ILE A 527 28.63 0.57 -0.92
CA ILE A 527 28.04 -0.59 -1.59
C ILE A 527 27.92 -1.77 -0.62
N ALA A 528 28.97 -2.03 0.18
CA ALA A 528 28.97 -3.07 1.19
C ALA A 528 27.94 -2.79 2.31
N GLU A 529 27.80 -1.55 2.76
CA GLU A 529 26.78 -1.13 3.75
C GLU A 529 25.36 -1.32 3.23
N GLY A 530 25.09 -0.90 2.00
CA GLY A 530 23.77 -1.06 1.36
C GLY A 530 23.40 -2.52 1.18
N LEU A 531 24.36 -3.35 0.80
CA LEU A 531 24.19 -4.80 0.70
C LEU A 531 23.98 -5.45 2.07
N LEU A 532 24.72 -5.02 3.09
CA LEU A 532 24.57 -5.47 4.48
C LEU A 532 23.17 -5.18 4.99
N ALA A 533 22.71 -3.93 4.88
CA ALA A 533 21.37 -3.55 5.29
C ALA A 533 20.29 -4.34 4.52
N SER A 534 20.49 -4.53 3.20
CA SER A 534 19.57 -5.29 2.35
C SER A 534 19.42 -6.74 2.81
N ASP A 535 20.53 -7.44 3.09
CA ASP A 535 20.45 -8.84 3.45
C ASP A 535 19.86 -9.06 4.83
N TYR A 536 20.29 -8.25 5.80
CA TYR A 536 19.96 -8.46 7.20
C TYR A 536 18.52 -8.08 7.52
N LEU A 537 18.00 -6.98 6.97
CA LEU A 537 16.67 -6.51 7.31
C LEU A 537 15.57 -7.10 6.40
N TRP A 538 15.89 -7.41 5.14
CA TRP A 538 14.91 -7.82 4.14
C TRP A 538 15.18 -9.20 3.54
N VAL A 539 16.28 -9.36 2.79
CA VAL A 539 16.44 -10.50 1.85
C VAL A 539 16.58 -11.84 2.58
N CYS A 540 17.44 -11.95 3.59
CA CYS A 540 17.60 -13.20 4.33
C CYS A 540 16.43 -13.49 5.28
N PRO A 541 15.91 -12.53 6.06
CA PRO A 541 14.71 -12.74 6.86
C PRO A 541 13.49 -13.16 6.03
N THR A 542 13.31 -12.60 4.83
CA THR A 542 12.23 -13.03 3.92
C THR A 542 12.39 -14.49 3.52
N GLN A 543 13.62 -14.92 3.18
CA GLN A 543 13.90 -16.32 2.88
C GLN A 543 13.68 -17.24 4.10
N PHE A 544 14.11 -16.83 5.29
CA PHE A 544 13.89 -17.56 6.53
C PHE A 544 12.38 -17.79 6.80
N HIS A 545 11.59 -16.72 6.76
CA HIS A 545 10.16 -16.78 7.03
C HIS A 545 9.38 -17.52 5.94
N THR A 546 9.78 -17.42 4.66
CA THR A 546 9.12 -18.16 3.57
C THR A 546 9.35 -19.67 3.65
N LYS A 547 10.55 -20.12 4.05
CA LYS A 547 10.82 -21.53 4.37
C LYS A 547 9.93 -22.02 5.52
N ALA A 548 9.85 -21.24 6.61
CA ALA A 548 9.01 -21.58 7.75
C ALA A 548 7.51 -21.60 7.37
N TRP A 549 7.04 -20.62 6.62
CA TRP A 549 5.66 -20.54 6.16
C TRP A 549 5.26 -21.75 5.31
N ALA A 550 6.07 -22.06 4.29
CA ALA A 550 5.79 -23.18 3.38
C ALA A 550 5.79 -24.54 4.10
N SER A 551 6.60 -24.70 5.15
CA SER A 551 6.67 -25.94 5.91
C SER A 551 5.60 -26.06 7.01
N GLN A 552 5.18 -24.96 7.64
CA GLN A 552 4.34 -24.99 8.84
C GLN A 552 2.87 -24.55 8.60
N VAL A 553 2.63 -23.62 7.69
CA VAL A 553 1.30 -22.99 7.54
C VAL A 553 0.42 -23.75 6.53
N GLY A 554 1.03 -24.22 5.45
CA GLY A 554 0.37 -25.07 4.43
C GLY A 554 -0.58 -24.32 3.49
N THR A 555 -0.34 -23.03 3.22
CA THR A 555 -1.09 -22.25 2.21
C THR A 555 -0.22 -21.93 0.99
N PRO A 556 -0.83 -21.64 -0.18
CA PRO A 556 -0.08 -21.21 -1.36
C PRO A 556 0.80 -20.00 -1.05
N LEU A 557 2.08 -20.09 -1.39
CA LEU A 557 3.07 -19.04 -1.18
C LEU A 557 3.74 -18.68 -2.51
N TYR A 558 3.93 -17.38 -2.75
CA TYR A 558 4.70 -16.86 -3.87
C TYR A 558 5.82 -15.97 -3.34
N HIS A 559 7.05 -16.21 -3.79
CA HIS A 559 8.21 -15.39 -3.45
C HIS A 559 8.76 -14.74 -4.72
N TYR A 560 8.97 -13.43 -4.69
CA TYR A 560 9.64 -12.69 -5.76
C TYR A 560 10.78 -11.79 -5.27
N GLN A 561 11.65 -11.39 -6.19
CA GLN A 561 12.55 -10.27 -6.01
C GLN A 561 12.55 -9.38 -7.25
N PHE A 562 12.32 -8.08 -7.09
CA PHE A 562 12.48 -7.10 -8.18
C PHE A 562 13.96 -6.82 -8.40
N GLN A 563 14.44 -7.05 -9.63
CA GLN A 563 15.83 -6.83 -10.02
C GLN A 563 16.10 -5.41 -10.53
N ARG A 564 15.07 -4.57 -10.63
CA ARG A 564 15.12 -3.27 -11.28
C ARG A 564 14.37 -2.21 -10.50
N ALA A 565 14.86 -0.97 -10.58
CA ALA A 565 14.17 0.23 -10.15
C ALA A 565 13.92 1.15 -11.36
N TYR A 566 12.83 1.91 -11.32
CA TYR A 566 12.56 3.00 -12.26
C TYR A 566 12.63 4.31 -11.49
N THR A 567 13.60 5.18 -11.78
CA THR A 567 13.68 6.53 -11.20
C THR A 567 13.54 7.59 -12.29
N PRO A 568 12.64 8.58 -12.15
CA PRO A 568 12.57 9.74 -13.05
C PRO A 568 13.83 10.61 -13.02
N THR A 569 14.63 10.51 -11.96
CA THR A 569 15.93 11.17 -11.79
C THR A 569 17.05 10.12 -11.77
N ARG A 570 18.15 10.40 -12.49
CA ARG A 570 19.33 9.52 -12.56
C ARG A 570 19.90 9.26 -11.15
N PRO A 571 20.11 8.00 -10.73
CA PRO A 571 20.91 7.69 -9.55
C PRO A 571 22.38 8.06 -9.77
N VAL A 572 23.09 8.33 -8.69
CA VAL A 572 24.54 8.65 -8.63
C VAL A 572 25.42 7.39 -8.72
N SER A 573 24.83 6.23 -9.02
CA SER A 573 25.51 4.95 -9.25
C SER A 573 25.00 4.31 -10.54
N ASP A 574 25.82 3.47 -11.17
CA ASP A 574 25.64 2.82 -12.49
C ASP A 574 24.45 1.83 -12.58
N ILE A 575 23.32 2.15 -11.95
CA ILE A 575 22.10 1.34 -11.90
C ILE A 575 21.31 1.42 -13.23
N CYS A 576 21.71 2.27 -14.17
CA CYS A 576 20.95 2.53 -15.39
C CYS A 576 21.78 2.38 -16.68
N GLN A 577 22.26 1.17 -16.96
CA GLN A 577 22.46 0.71 -18.34
C GLN A 577 21.43 -0.38 -18.70
N GLY A 578 20.15 -0.04 -18.57
CA GLY A 578 19.05 -0.82 -19.14
C GLY A 578 18.57 -0.13 -20.42
N GLY A 579 18.73 -0.79 -21.56
CA GLY A 579 18.36 -0.27 -22.88
C GLY A 579 16.89 0.18 -22.98
N ASN A 580 16.68 1.08 -23.94
CA ASN A 580 15.42 1.63 -24.45
C ASN A 580 14.12 0.89 -24.04
N PRO A 581 13.19 1.53 -23.31
CA PRO A 581 11.99 0.88 -22.76
C PRO A 581 10.85 0.69 -23.77
N ASN A 582 11.04 0.91 -25.08
CA ASN A 582 9.99 0.62 -26.06
C ASN A 582 9.69 -0.89 -26.10
N PRO A 583 8.53 -1.35 -25.61
CA PRO A 583 8.10 -2.72 -25.84
C PRO A 583 7.63 -2.76 -27.29
N THR A 584 8.51 -3.15 -28.21
CA THR A 584 8.06 -3.50 -29.55
C THR A 584 7.19 -4.74 -29.42
N ASN A 585 5.93 -4.59 -29.81
CA ASN A 585 4.94 -5.65 -29.97
C ASN A 585 5.60 -6.96 -30.42
N LYS A 586 5.73 -7.92 -29.50
CA LYS A 586 5.81 -9.34 -29.82
C LYS A 586 4.73 -10.07 -29.06
N SER A 587 3.83 -10.63 -29.84
CA SER A 587 2.78 -11.56 -29.48
C SER A 587 3.36 -12.84 -28.86
N SER A 588 2.64 -13.35 -27.85
CA SER A 588 2.58 -14.75 -27.35
C SER A 588 3.90 -15.45 -26.97
N ASP A 589 3.96 -15.85 -25.69
CA ASP A 589 4.75 -16.95 -25.12
C ASP A 589 6.28 -16.82 -25.05
N GLU A 590 6.83 -16.50 -23.86
CA GLU A 590 8.15 -16.99 -23.40
C GLU A 590 8.54 -16.65 -21.95
N TYR A 591 7.62 -16.20 -21.08
CA TYR A 591 7.96 -15.97 -19.67
C TYR A 591 7.83 -17.25 -18.84
N PRO A 592 8.77 -17.53 -17.93
CA PRO A 592 8.62 -18.67 -17.04
C PRO A 592 7.35 -18.48 -16.21
N ALA A 593 6.55 -19.56 -16.09
CA ALA A 593 5.42 -19.58 -15.19
C ALA A 593 5.91 -19.35 -13.75
N TRP A 594 5.28 -18.46 -12.99
CA TRP A 594 5.65 -18.21 -11.59
C TRP A 594 5.21 -19.41 -10.74
N PRO A 595 6.14 -20.25 -10.24
CA PRO A 595 5.76 -21.41 -9.45
C PRO A 595 5.32 -21.00 -8.03
N LEU A 596 4.55 -21.88 -7.40
CA LEU A 596 4.41 -21.84 -5.95
C LEU A 596 5.79 -22.04 -5.29
N TYR A 597 6.02 -21.35 -4.19
CA TYR A 597 7.22 -21.49 -3.40
C TYR A 597 7.31 -22.90 -2.80
N ASP A 598 8.42 -23.57 -3.07
CA ASP A 598 8.77 -24.90 -2.56
C ASP A 598 9.95 -24.74 -1.61
N ALA A 599 9.78 -25.10 -0.33
CA ALA A 599 10.82 -24.95 0.68
C ALA A 599 12.10 -25.76 0.38
N SER A 600 11.99 -26.86 -0.37
CA SER A 600 13.15 -27.69 -0.77
C SER A 600 13.95 -27.04 -1.90
N LYS A 601 13.28 -26.32 -2.81
CA LYS A 601 13.90 -25.65 -3.96
C LYS A 601 14.23 -24.19 -3.70
N GLN A 602 13.56 -23.57 -2.73
CA GLN A 602 13.67 -22.15 -2.38
C GLN A 602 13.52 -21.26 -3.63
N SER A 603 12.51 -21.53 -4.45
CA SER A 603 12.34 -20.86 -5.74
C SER A 603 11.87 -19.42 -5.59
N ILE A 604 12.59 -18.48 -6.20
CA ILE A 604 12.25 -17.05 -6.16
C ILE A 604 12.08 -16.54 -7.59
N TYR A 605 10.95 -15.90 -7.87
CA TYR A 605 10.68 -15.29 -9.16
C TYR A 605 11.37 -13.93 -9.28
N MET A 606 12.22 -13.78 -10.28
CA MET A 606 13.02 -12.58 -10.45
C MET A 606 12.31 -11.67 -11.46
N PHE A 607 11.68 -10.61 -10.97
CA PHE A 607 11.03 -9.63 -11.83
C PHE A 607 12.07 -8.75 -12.52
N ASP A 608 12.16 -8.90 -13.84
CA ASP A 608 13.08 -8.20 -14.75
C ASP A 608 12.40 -8.09 -16.15
N LEU A 609 12.98 -7.40 -17.13
CA LEU A 609 12.50 -7.42 -18.52
C LEU A 609 12.47 -8.83 -19.12
N LYS A 610 13.41 -9.68 -18.68
CA LYS A 610 13.42 -11.12 -18.93
C LYS A 610 13.33 -11.83 -17.58
N PRO A 611 12.11 -12.13 -17.09
CA PRO A 611 11.93 -12.82 -15.83
C PRO A 611 12.65 -14.16 -15.80
N THR A 612 13.19 -14.50 -14.63
CA THR A 612 13.85 -15.80 -14.38
C THR A 612 13.40 -16.38 -13.05
N ILE A 613 13.77 -17.63 -12.77
CA ILE A 613 13.55 -18.27 -11.47
C ILE A 613 14.90 -18.59 -10.85
N SER A 614 15.20 -18.02 -9.68
CA SER A 614 16.33 -18.47 -8.87
C SER A 614 15.97 -19.77 -8.15
N THR A 615 16.90 -20.71 -8.08
CA THR A 615 16.78 -21.94 -7.28
C THR A 615 17.84 -21.95 -6.19
N GLY A 616 17.51 -22.43 -5.00
CA GLY A 616 18.35 -22.32 -3.81
C GLY A 616 18.29 -20.95 -3.12
N GLY A 617 17.30 -20.11 -3.44
CA GLY A 617 17.17 -18.77 -2.87
C GLY A 617 18.08 -17.73 -3.53
N VAL A 618 18.31 -16.63 -2.81
CA VAL A 618 19.26 -15.57 -3.17
C VAL A 618 20.32 -15.51 -2.09
N ARG A 619 21.59 -15.51 -2.47
CA ARG A 619 22.75 -15.59 -1.55
C ARG A 619 22.66 -16.77 -0.56
N PRO A 620 22.53 -18.02 -1.04
CA PRO A 620 22.25 -19.20 -0.21
C PRO A 620 23.24 -19.42 0.93
N GLN A 621 24.54 -19.21 0.70
CA GLN A 621 25.56 -19.41 1.74
C GLN A 621 25.39 -18.40 2.88
N PHE A 622 25.22 -17.13 2.52
CA PHE A 622 25.08 -16.06 3.50
C PHE A 622 23.73 -16.16 4.24
N CYS A 623 22.62 -16.33 3.52
CA CYS A 623 21.33 -16.47 4.19
C CYS A 623 21.20 -17.79 4.98
N GLY A 624 21.93 -18.84 4.61
CA GLY A 624 22.03 -20.05 5.41
C GLY A 624 22.80 -19.85 6.72
N PHE A 625 23.84 -19.01 6.72
CA PHE A 625 24.49 -18.55 7.95
C PHE A 625 23.55 -17.70 8.80
N MET A 626 22.86 -16.73 8.17
CA MET A 626 21.89 -15.87 8.84
C MET A 626 20.72 -16.63 9.45
N ASP A 627 20.25 -17.72 8.84
CA ASP A 627 19.24 -18.57 9.44
C ASP A 627 19.67 -19.07 10.83
N GLN A 628 20.96 -19.35 11.05
CA GLN A 628 21.47 -19.78 12.36
C GLN A 628 21.45 -18.63 13.35
N VAL A 629 21.95 -17.46 12.95
CA VAL A 629 21.92 -16.23 13.77
C VAL A 629 20.49 -15.91 14.19
N LEU A 630 19.56 -15.86 13.23
CA LEU A 630 18.14 -15.62 13.46
C LEU A 630 17.54 -16.65 14.43
N LYS A 631 17.83 -17.94 14.27
CA LYS A 631 17.36 -18.97 15.22
C LYS A 631 17.86 -18.74 16.63
N TYR A 632 19.10 -18.32 16.82
CA TYR A 632 19.66 -18.02 18.14
C TYR A 632 19.02 -16.77 18.74
N ASP A 633 18.88 -15.70 17.97
CA ASP A 633 18.27 -14.45 18.45
C ASP A 633 16.80 -14.65 18.83
N PHE A 634 16.03 -15.36 18.00
CA PHE A 634 14.63 -15.67 18.29
C PHE A 634 14.46 -16.60 19.51
N GLN A 635 15.48 -17.36 19.91
CA GLN A 635 15.46 -18.10 21.17
C GLN A 635 15.73 -17.22 22.40
N LEU A 636 16.40 -16.08 22.23
CA LEU A 636 16.69 -15.12 23.31
C LEU A 636 15.56 -14.10 23.55
N TYR A 637 14.67 -13.91 22.57
CA TYR A 637 13.46 -13.08 22.72
C TYR A 637 12.28 -13.80 23.41
N VAL A 638 12.42 -15.11 23.69
CA VAL A 638 11.49 -15.94 24.51
C VAL A 638 11.91 -15.86 25.97
#